data_AF-A0A177ARD6-F1
#
_entry.id   AF-A0A177ARD6-F1
#
_cell.length_a   1.000
_cell.length_b   1.000
_cell.length_c   1.000
_cell.angle_alpha   90.00
_cell.angle_beta   90.00
_cell.angle_gamma   90.00
#
_symmetry.space_group_name_H-M   'P 1'
#
loop_
_entity.id
_entity.type
_entity.pdbx_description
1 polymer ?
#
loop_
_entity_poly.entity_id
_entity_poly.type
_entity_poly.pdbx_seq_one_letter_code
_entity_poly.pdbx_strand_id
1 'polypeptide(L)'
;MTKIELSFDMFSAYSYLAFVQLTQCQGKCKSKFELVYTPVNLMMLFKESGNVAPILCGNKKKYIGVDLKREFKRHNVDYNEDMKNFQKVMMNSAINANYLVLHAINSKFDKLEELIKTIWDKFVAKSVDISDISELQKIANEVGFLQNESLNDIIKKGDLDKQLTENTKRICQLG
;
A
#
# COMPACT_ATOMS: atom_id res chain seq x y z
N MET A 1 25.85 2.02 3.59
CA MET A 1 24.70 2.13 2.67
C MET A 1 23.58 2.82 3.42
N THR A 2 23.01 3.90 2.88
CA THR A 2 21.94 4.64 3.57
C THR A 2 20.63 3.87 3.44
N LYS A 3 19.83 3.81 4.51
CA LYS A 3 18.50 3.21 4.48
C LYS A 3 17.45 4.31 4.40
N ILE A 4 16.50 4.15 3.48
CA ILE A 4 15.33 5.01 3.35
C ILE A 4 14.11 4.17 3.67
N GLU A 5 13.40 4.51 4.73
CA GLU A 5 12.17 3.84 5.13
C GLU A 5 10.97 4.47 4.40
N LEU A 6 10.25 3.66 3.63
CA LEU A 6 8.95 4.00 3.07
C LEU A 6 7.87 3.40 3.96
N SER A 7 7.19 4.26 4.72
CA SER A 7 5.99 3.90 5.47
C SER A 7 4.75 4.13 4.61
N PHE A 8 3.89 3.12 4.47
CA PHE A 8 2.75 3.19 3.55
C PHE A 8 1.54 2.37 3.99
N ASP A 9 0.40 2.73 3.44
CA ASP A 9 -0.83 1.94 3.48
C ASP A 9 -1.25 1.64 2.03
N MET A 10 -1.66 0.40 1.75
CA MET A 10 -2.03 -0.03 0.39
C MET A 10 -3.25 0.71 -0.18
N PHE A 11 -4.09 1.32 0.66
CA PHE A 11 -5.18 2.19 0.21
C PHE A 11 -4.71 3.58 -0.28
N SER A 12 -3.54 4.04 0.17
CA SER A 12 -3.06 5.39 -0.10
C SER A 12 -2.48 5.54 -1.51
N ALA A 13 -3.21 6.23 -2.39
CA ALA A 13 -2.73 6.57 -3.74
C ALA A 13 -1.43 7.40 -3.73
N TYR A 14 -1.26 8.28 -2.74
CA TYR A 14 -0.02 9.05 -2.58
C TYR A 14 1.15 8.18 -2.11
N SER A 15 0.89 7.13 -1.32
CA SER A 15 1.93 6.15 -0.98
C SER A 15 2.38 5.35 -2.20
N TYR A 16 1.47 5.01 -3.11
CA TYR A 16 1.82 4.39 -4.39
C TYR A 16 2.70 5.31 -5.26
N LEU A 17 2.34 6.59 -5.38
CA LEU A 17 3.16 7.58 -6.09
C LEU A 17 4.57 7.70 -5.48
N ALA A 18 4.69 7.67 -4.15
CA ALA A 18 5.98 7.68 -3.47
C ALA A 18 6.80 6.41 -3.77
N PHE A 19 6.15 5.23 -3.74
CA PHE A 19 6.76 3.96 -4.12
C PHE A 19 7.32 4.00 -5.56
N VAL A 20 6.52 4.46 -6.53
CA VAL A 20 6.95 4.58 -7.94
C VAL A 20 8.17 5.47 -8.07
N GLN A 21 8.20 6.61 -7.40
CA GLN A 21 9.32 7.55 -7.48
C GLN A 21 10.57 7.00 -6.80
N LEU A 22 10.45 6.41 -5.62
CA LEU A 22 11.58 5.89 -4.85
C LEU A 22 12.24 4.70 -5.56
N THR A 23 11.46 3.76 -6.10
CA THR A 23 11.97 2.61 -6.86
C THR A 23 12.65 3.04 -8.17
N GLN A 24 12.06 4.00 -8.90
CA GLN A 24 12.71 4.59 -10.08
C GLN A 24 14.04 5.27 -9.73
N CYS A 25 14.09 6.02 -8.62
CA CYS A 25 15.31 6.64 -8.13
C CYS A 25 16.37 5.61 -7.74
N GLN A 26 15.98 4.54 -7.06
CA GLN A 26 16.90 3.47 -6.67
C GLN A 26 17.57 2.82 -7.89
N GLY A 27 16.80 2.54 -8.95
CA GLY A 27 17.30 2.02 -10.22
C GLY A 27 18.30 2.96 -10.91
N LYS A 28 18.02 4.28 -10.92
CA LYS A 28 18.91 5.29 -11.51
C LYS A 28 20.19 5.52 -10.71
N CYS A 29 20.11 5.45 -9.38
CA CYS A 29 21.20 5.75 -8.47
C CYS A 29 22.16 4.56 -8.22
N LYS A 30 22.00 3.43 -8.92
CA LYS A 30 22.82 2.20 -8.75
C LYS A 30 22.95 1.78 -7.27
N SER A 31 21.83 1.73 -6.55
CA SER A 31 21.77 1.18 -5.18
C SER A 31 22.59 1.95 -4.12
N LYS A 32 22.71 3.28 -4.25
CA LYS A 32 23.30 4.13 -3.18
C LYS A 32 22.52 4.07 -1.86
N PHE A 33 21.27 3.63 -1.90
CA PHE A 33 20.43 3.40 -0.74
C PHE A 33 19.61 2.12 -0.87
N GLU A 34 19.19 1.62 0.27
CA GLU A 34 18.26 0.50 0.43
C GLU A 34 16.90 1.04 0.84
N LEU A 35 15.84 0.56 0.20
CA LEU A 35 14.47 0.84 0.60
C LEU A 35 14.02 -0.17 1.66
N VAL A 36 13.54 0.35 2.78
CA VAL A 36 12.89 -0.44 3.83
C VAL A 36 11.40 -0.18 3.76
N TYR A 37 10.62 -1.23 3.53
CA TYR A 37 9.17 -1.14 3.38
C TYR A 37 8.47 -1.39 4.72
N THR A 38 7.63 -0.44 5.14
CA THR A 38 6.90 -0.53 6.41
C THR A 38 5.41 -0.29 6.19
N PRO A 39 4.61 -1.36 6.05
CA PRO A 39 3.16 -1.24 6.08
C PRO A 39 2.71 -0.64 7.41
N VAL A 40 1.76 0.28 7.34
CA VAL A 40 1.09 0.93 8.46
C VAL A 40 -0.42 0.94 8.23
N ASN A 41 -1.19 1.19 9.29
CA ASN A 41 -2.64 1.41 9.19
C ASN A 41 -2.91 2.91 9.13
N LEU A 42 -3.32 3.43 7.96
CA LEU A 42 -3.55 4.85 7.74
C LEU A 42 -4.67 5.43 8.64
N MET A 43 -5.73 4.65 8.87
CA MET A 43 -6.83 5.10 9.74
C MET A 43 -6.37 5.23 11.19
N MET A 44 -5.53 4.30 11.64
CA MET A 44 -4.89 4.39 12.96
C MET A 44 -3.91 5.56 13.03
N LEU A 45 -3.11 5.83 11.98
CA LEU A 45 -2.26 7.02 11.94
C LEU A 45 -3.05 8.32 12.11
N PHE A 46 -4.20 8.47 11.44
CA PHE A 46 -5.06 9.63 11.63
C PHE A 46 -5.52 9.75 13.09
N LYS A 47 -5.96 8.63 13.69
CA LYS A 47 -6.41 8.61 15.08
C LYS A 47 -5.29 8.98 16.07
N GLU A 48 -4.12 8.33 15.97
CA GLU A 48 -3.01 8.51 16.91
C GLU A 48 -2.38 9.92 16.79
N SER A 49 -2.35 10.50 15.59
CA SER A 49 -1.84 11.85 15.36
C SER A 49 -2.86 12.97 15.62
N GLY A 50 -4.12 12.63 15.92
CA GLY A 50 -5.22 13.60 16.00
C GLY A 50 -5.56 14.27 14.66
N ASN A 51 -5.11 13.69 13.55
CA ASN A 51 -5.34 14.20 12.21
C ASN A 51 -6.70 13.71 11.65
N VAL A 52 -7.22 14.42 10.67
CA VAL A 52 -8.50 14.11 10.02
C VAL A 52 -8.25 13.80 8.55
N ALA A 53 -8.83 12.69 8.07
CA ALA A 53 -8.69 12.29 6.67
C ALA A 53 -9.14 13.44 5.73
N PRO A 54 -8.31 13.82 4.74
CA PRO A 54 -8.58 15.00 3.90
C PRO A 54 -9.84 14.84 3.04
N ILE A 55 -10.26 13.59 2.77
CA ILE A 55 -11.49 13.27 2.04
C ILE A 55 -12.76 13.73 2.76
N LEU A 56 -12.70 13.95 4.08
CA LEU A 56 -13.83 14.45 4.88
C LEU A 56 -14.07 15.95 4.65
N CYS A 57 -13.08 16.68 4.12
CA CYS A 57 -13.26 18.06 3.67
C CYS A 57 -13.65 18.08 2.19
N GLY A 58 -14.85 18.58 1.87
CA GLY A 58 -15.39 18.54 0.51
C GLY A 58 -14.49 19.17 -0.56
N ASN A 59 -13.85 20.30 -0.26
CA ASN A 59 -12.93 20.95 -1.20
C ASN A 59 -11.64 20.15 -1.39
N LYS A 60 -11.06 19.60 -0.32
CA LYS A 60 -9.88 18.73 -0.41
C LYS A 60 -10.20 17.44 -1.16
N LYS A 61 -11.38 16.83 -0.95
CA LYS A 61 -11.85 15.66 -1.71
C LYS A 61 -11.89 15.93 -3.21
N LYS A 62 -12.48 17.06 -3.64
CA LYS A 62 -12.51 17.45 -5.05
C LYS A 62 -11.11 17.65 -5.62
N TYR A 63 -10.24 18.33 -4.84
CA TYR A 63 -8.87 18.58 -5.24
C TYR A 63 -8.06 17.29 -5.42
N ILE A 64 -8.13 16.35 -4.47
CA ILE A 64 -7.45 15.05 -4.54
C ILE A 64 -7.77 14.33 -5.86
N GLY A 65 -9.03 14.31 -6.28
CA GLY A 65 -9.42 13.66 -7.54
C GLY A 65 -8.76 14.28 -8.78
N VAL A 66 -8.58 15.60 -8.79
CA VAL A 66 -7.87 16.31 -9.89
C VAL A 66 -6.37 16.09 -9.81
N ASP A 67 -5.82 16.18 -8.60
CA ASP A 67 -4.39 16.06 -8.31
C ASP A 67 -3.86 14.67 -8.64
N LEU A 68 -4.52 13.61 -8.19
CA LEU A 68 -4.13 12.23 -8.48
C LEU A 68 -4.12 11.93 -9.99
N LYS A 69 -5.09 12.44 -10.75
CA LYS A 69 -5.09 12.29 -12.23
C LYS A 69 -3.86 12.94 -12.86
N ARG A 70 -3.48 14.14 -12.38
CA ARG A 70 -2.28 14.84 -12.87
C ARG A 70 -1.01 14.09 -12.50
N GLU A 71 -0.90 13.64 -11.26
CA GLU A 71 0.29 12.95 -10.76
C GLU A 71 0.45 11.56 -11.38
N PHE A 72 -0.62 10.79 -11.54
CA PHE A 72 -0.55 9.51 -12.26
C PHE A 72 -0.09 9.71 -13.71
N LYS A 73 -0.64 10.71 -14.41
CA LYS A 73 -0.18 11.06 -15.77
C LYS A 73 1.28 11.50 -15.78
N ARG A 74 1.71 12.32 -14.82
CA ARG A 74 3.09 12.81 -14.71
C ARG A 74 4.09 11.69 -14.49
N HIS A 75 3.71 10.68 -13.70
CA HIS A 75 4.58 9.57 -13.33
C HIS A 75 4.37 8.31 -14.19
N ASN A 76 3.60 8.39 -15.27
CA ASN A 76 3.27 7.28 -16.18
C ASN A 76 2.68 6.06 -15.43
N VAL A 77 1.81 6.34 -14.46
CA VAL A 77 1.02 5.33 -13.76
C VAL A 77 -0.29 5.15 -14.52
N ASP A 78 -0.60 3.92 -14.91
CA ASP A 78 -1.91 3.59 -15.46
C ASP A 78 -2.97 3.69 -14.35
N TYR A 79 -4.11 4.29 -14.67
CA TYR A 79 -5.21 4.46 -13.70
C TYR A 79 -6.57 4.44 -14.39
N ASN A 80 -7.60 4.01 -13.65
CA ASN A 80 -8.99 4.12 -14.08
C ASN A 80 -9.54 5.52 -13.75
N GLU A 81 -10.00 6.26 -14.76
CA GLU A 81 -10.47 7.64 -14.59
C GLU A 81 -11.69 7.79 -13.67
N ASP A 82 -12.50 6.74 -13.54
CA ASP A 82 -13.72 6.77 -12.75
C ASP A 82 -13.46 6.60 -11.24
N MET A 83 -12.28 6.08 -10.87
CA MET A 83 -11.82 5.88 -9.49
C MET A 83 -12.84 5.17 -8.58
N LYS A 84 -13.81 4.43 -9.14
CA LYS A 84 -14.96 3.87 -8.38
C LYS A 84 -14.51 2.89 -7.31
N ASN A 85 -13.42 2.17 -7.56
CA ASN A 85 -12.89 1.20 -6.62
C ASN A 85 -12.34 1.81 -5.33
N PHE A 86 -11.88 3.06 -5.35
CA PHE A 86 -11.46 3.74 -4.14
C PHE A 86 -12.60 3.86 -3.13
N GLN A 87 -13.83 4.12 -3.60
CA GLN A 87 -14.99 4.19 -2.70
C GLN A 87 -15.31 2.82 -2.10
N LYS A 88 -15.30 1.76 -2.92
CA LYS A 88 -15.56 0.39 -2.46
C LYS A 88 -14.55 -0.05 -1.40
N VAL A 89 -13.25 0.10 -1.69
CA VAL A 89 -12.17 -0.28 -0.77
C VAL A 89 -12.19 0.57 0.51
N MET A 90 -12.52 1.86 0.41
CA MET A 90 -12.68 2.73 1.59
C MET A 90 -13.75 2.20 2.56
N MET A 91 -14.86 1.64 2.04
CA MET A 91 -15.93 1.08 2.87
C MET A 91 -15.55 -0.26 3.52
N ASN A 92 -14.73 -1.06 2.83
CA ASN A 92 -14.44 -2.44 3.22
C ASN A 92 -13.05 -2.63 3.89
N SER A 93 -12.24 -1.58 3.95
CA SER A 93 -10.86 -1.57 4.45
C SER A 93 -9.86 -2.34 3.58
N ALA A 94 -8.70 -1.74 3.30
CA ALA A 94 -7.58 -2.39 2.61
C ALA A 94 -6.63 -3.13 3.57
N ILE A 95 -7.00 -3.34 4.84
CA ILE A 95 -6.08 -3.84 5.86
C ILE A 95 -5.48 -5.21 5.51
N ASN A 96 -6.23 -6.07 4.83
CA ASN A 96 -5.75 -7.38 4.39
C ASN A 96 -4.61 -7.26 3.37
N ALA A 97 -4.59 -6.19 2.56
CA ALA A 97 -3.49 -5.92 1.63
C ALA A 97 -2.21 -5.54 2.41
N ASN A 98 -2.33 -4.76 3.48
CA ASN A 98 -1.21 -4.46 4.37
C ASN A 98 -0.69 -5.75 5.05
N TYR A 99 -1.57 -6.66 5.48
CA TYR A 99 -1.18 -7.96 6.04
C TYR A 99 -0.46 -8.85 5.04
N LEU A 100 -0.94 -8.93 3.79
CA LEU A 100 -0.27 -9.68 2.73
C LEU A 100 1.17 -9.17 2.53
N VAL A 101 1.35 -7.86 2.43
CA VAL A 101 2.68 -7.25 2.24
C VAL A 101 3.56 -7.46 3.46
N LEU A 102 3.02 -7.30 4.67
CA LEU A 102 3.75 -7.53 5.92
C LEU A 102 4.21 -8.98 6.04
N HIS A 103 3.37 -9.94 5.66
CA HIS A 103 3.75 -11.33 5.61
C HIS A 103 4.85 -11.59 4.58
N ALA A 104 4.77 -11.00 3.38
CA ALA A 104 5.83 -11.09 2.37
C ALA A 104 7.18 -10.54 2.88
N ILE A 105 7.16 -9.43 3.62
CA ILE A 105 8.35 -8.87 4.29
C ILE A 105 8.92 -9.86 5.31
N ASN A 106 8.08 -10.40 6.20
CA ASN A 106 8.51 -11.35 7.23
C ASN A 106 9.10 -12.64 6.63
N SER A 107 8.52 -13.11 5.52
CA SER A 107 8.98 -14.28 4.77
C SER A 107 10.19 -14.00 3.88
N LYS A 108 10.69 -12.75 3.86
CA LYS A 108 11.81 -12.30 3.01
C LYS A 108 11.60 -12.65 1.54
N PHE A 109 10.38 -12.43 1.05
CA PHE A 109 10.02 -12.73 -0.33
C PHE A 109 10.91 -11.92 -1.30
N ASP A 110 11.56 -12.62 -2.22
CA ASP A 110 12.57 -12.08 -3.13
C ASP A 110 11.96 -11.08 -4.15
N LYS A 111 10.68 -11.25 -4.48
CA LYS A 111 9.91 -10.36 -5.37
C LYS A 111 8.97 -9.42 -4.63
N LEU A 112 9.36 -8.96 -3.43
CA LEU A 112 8.53 -8.06 -2.62
C LEU A 112 8.06 -6.81 -3.37
N GLU A 113 8.95 -6.13 -4.10
CA GLU A 113 8.59 -4.92 -4.84
C GLU A 113 7.61 -5.21 -5.98
N GLU A 114 7.74 -6.37 -6.63
CA GLU A 114 6.82 -6.82 -7.68
C GLU A 114 5.43 -7.09 -7.10
N LEU A 115 5.34 -7.74 -5.92
CA LEU A 115 4.08 -7.94 -5.20
C LEU A 115 3.40 -6.61 -4.86
N ILE A 116 4.14 -5.70 -4.21
CA ILE A 116 3.63 -4.37 -3.81
C ILE A 116 3.13 -3.60 -5.04
N LYS A 117 3.93 -3.56 -6.11
CA LYS A 117 3.57 -2.89 -7.36
C LYS A 117 2.33 -3.51 -7.99
N THR A 118 2.24 -4.84 -8.05
CA THR A 118 1.13 -5.55 -8.70
C THR A 118 -0.19 -5.30 -7.97
N ILE A 119 -0.19 -5.28 -6.64
CA ILE A 119 -1.39 -4.93 -5.86
C ILE A 119 -1.87 -3.52 -6.21
N TRP A 120 -0.96 -2.53 -6.22
CA TRP A 120 -1.33 -1.15 -6.55
C TRP A 120 -1.75 -0.97 -8.00
N ASP A 121 -1.02 -1.52 -8.97
CA ASP A 121 -1.38 -1.44 -10.38
C ASP A 121 -2.78 -2.01 -10.61
N LYS A 122 -3.10 -3.15 -10.00
CA LYS A 122 -4.43 -3.77 -10.12
C LYS A 122 -5.51 -2.98 -9.41
N PHE A 123 -5.22 -2.43 -8.24
CA PHE A 123 -6.15 -1.55 -7.52
C PHE A 123 -6.48 -0.28 -8.32
N VAL A 124 -5.45 0.41 -8.80
CA VAL A 124 -5.54 1.75 -9.40
C VAL A 124 -5.94 1.69 -10.87
N ALA A 125 -5.35 0.79 -11.67
CA ALA A 125 -5.59 0.71 -13.11
C ALA A 125 -6.75 -0.23 -13.47
N LYS A 126 -6.85 -1.37 -12.79
CA LYS A 126 -7.80 -2.45 -13.18
C LYS A 126 -9.05 -2.51 -12.31
N SER A 127 -9.20 -1.60 -11.34
CA SER A 127 -10.32 -1.63 -10.41
C SER A 127 -10.49 -3.02 -9.76
N VAL A 128 -9.38 -3.63 -9.31
CA VAL A 128 -9.43 -4.80 -8.44
C VAL A 128 -9.73 -4.36 -7.01
N ASP A 129 -10.57 -5.11 -6.31
CA ASP A 129 -10.95 -4.83 -4.93
C ASP A 129 -9.93 -5.43 -3.95
N ILE A 130 -9.02 -4.60 -3.46
CA ILE A 130 -7.99 -5.02 -2.50
C ILE A 130 -8.50 -5.19 -1.07
N SER A 131 -9.80 -5.00 -0.81
CA SER A 131 -10.42 -5.43 0.45
C SER A 131 -10.80 -6.91 0.44
N ASP A 132 -10.95 -7.50 -0.74
CA ASP A 132 -11.29 -8.91 -0.93
C ASP A 132 -10.04 -9.80 -0.80
N ILE A 133 -10.04 -10.67 0.23
CA ILE A 133 -8.96 -11.61 0.51
C ILE A 133 -8.74 -12.57 -0.68
N SER A 134 -9.78 -12.95 -1.41
CA SER A 134 -9.69 -13.86 -2.56
C SER A 134 -8.98 -13.21 -3.73
N GLU A 135 -9.24 -11.93 -3.98
CA GLU A 135 -8.52 -11.16 -5.01
C GLU A 135 -7.05 -10.97 -4.62
N LEU A 136 -6.77 -10.65 -3.35
CA LEU A 136 -5.40 -10.58 -2.84
C LEU A 136 -4.65 -11.92 -2.96
N GLN A 137 -5.31 -13.05 -2.68
CA GLN A 137 -4.74 -14.38 -2.87
C GLN A 137 -4.38 -14.62 -4.34
N LYS A 138 -5.27 -14.27 -5.28
CA LYS A 138 -4.98 -14.40 -6.72
C LYS A 138 -3.77 -13.57 -7.13
N ILE A 139 -3.67 -12.34 -6.61
CA ILE A 139 -2.52 -11.45 -6.89
C ILE A 139 -1.23 -12.05 -6.34
N ALA A 140 -1.24 -12.55 -5.09
CA ALA A 140 -0.09 -13.21 -4.49
C ALA A 140 0.35 -14.41 -5.35
N ASN A 141 -0.59 -15.26 -5.74
CA ASN A 141 -0.30 -16.45 -6.57
C ASN A 141 0.28 -16.07 -7.95
N GLU A 142 -0.21 -15.00 -8.58
CA GLU A 142 0.27 -14.52 -9.89
C GLU A 142 1.75 -14.11 -9.85
N VAL A 143 2.20 -13.46 -8.77
CA VAL A 143 3.61 -13.10 -8.59
C VAL A 143 4.46 -14.26 -8.02
N GLY A 144 3.83 -15.42 -7.81
CA GLY A 144 4.46 -16.63 -7.29
C GLY A 144 4.55 -16.71 -5.77
N PHE A 145 3.87 -15.83 -5.04
CA PHE A 145 3.76 -15.84 -3.58
C PHE A 145 2.53 -16.63 -3.10
N LEU A 146 2.58 -17.24 -1.91
CA LEU A 146 1.47 -18.01 -1.31
C LEU A 146 0.88 -19.15 -2.17
N GLN A 147 1.64 -19.74 -3.10
CA GLN A 147 1.12 -20.79 -4.00
C GLN A 147 0.50 -21.99 -3.26
N ASN A 148 1.00 -22.29 -2.07
CA ASN A 148 0.56 -23.42 -1.24
C ASN A 148 0.02 -22.97 0.13
N GLU A 149 -0.27 -21.68 0.29
CA GLU A 149 -0.68 -21.09 1.56
C GLU A 149 -1.92 -20.22 1.37
N SER A 150 -2.79 -20.25 2.38
CA SER A 150 -4.01 -19.44 2.42
C SER A 150 -3.73 -18.14 3.16
N LEU A 151 -3.92 -16.99 2.50
CA LEU A 151 -3.82 -15.67 3.11
C LEU A 151 -4.77 -15.54 4.30
N ASN A 152 -5.97 -16.13 4.21
CA ASN A 152 -6.93 -16.11 5.31
C ASN A 152 -6.38 -16.85 6.55
N ASP A 153 -5.70 -17.98 6.36
CA ASP A 153 -5.12 -18.74 7.47
C ASP A 153 -3.90 -18.03 8.06
N ILE A 154 -3.10 -17.38 7.22
CA ILE A 154 -1.99 -16.52 7.64
C ILE A 154 -2.50 -15.37 8.52
N ILE A 155 -3.55 -14.67 8.11
CA ILE A 155 -4.14 -13.57 8.87
C ILE A 155 -4.67 -14.06 10.23
N LYS A 156 -5.33 -15.22 10.27
CA LYS A 156 -5.88 -15.80 11.50
C LYS A 156 -4.82 -16.25 12.51
N LYS A 157 -3.58 -16.51 12.10
CA LYS A 157 -2.48 -16.88 13.02
C LYS A 157 -2.08 -15.73 13.97
N GLY A 158 -2.52 -14.50 13.71
CA GLY A 158 -2.70 -13.46 14.73
C GLY A 158 -1.54 -12.47 14.96
N ASP A 159 -0.35 -12.70 14.39
CA ASP A 159 0.79 -11.81 14.67
C ASP A 159 0.84 -10.54 13.81
N LEU A 160 0.16 -10.53 12.65
CA LEU A 160 0.23 -9.43 11.68
C LEU A 160 -0.48 -8.16 12.15
N ASP A 161 -1.61 -8.27 12.84
CA ASP A 161 -2.34 -7.12 13.39
C ASP A 161 -1.51 -6.38 14.44
N LYS A 162 -0.88 -7.14 15.35
CA LYS A 162 0.01 -6.61 16.38
C LYS A 162 1.21 -5.89 15.74
N GLN A 163 1.87 -6.53 14.77
CA GLN A 163 3.02 -5.93 14.10
C GLN A 163 2.63 -4.68 13.29
N LEU A 164 1.48 -4.68 12.60
CA LEU A 164 0.99 -3.50 11.88
C LEU A 164 0.68 -2.34 12.85
N THR A 165 0.12 -2.66 14.01
CA THR A 165 -0.15 -1.71 15.09
C THR A 165 1.15 -1.11 15.65
N GLU A 166 2.16 -1.93 15.90
CA GLU A 166 3.47 -1.50 16.38
C GLU A 166 4.20 -0.63 15.35
N ASN A 167 4.19 -1.02 14.07
CA ASN A 167 4.70 -0.20 12.98
C ASN A 167 4.02 1.18 12.98
N THR A 168 2.70 1.19 13.07
CA THR A 168 1.91 2.42 13.04
C THR A 168 2.24 3.36 14.20
N LYS A 169 2.33 2.82 15.43
CA LYS A 169 2.72 3.61 16.61
C LYS A 169 4.13 4.15 16.50
N ARG A 170 5.08 3.33 16.06
CA ARG A 170 6.48 3.76 15.87
C ARG A 170 6.56 4.90 14.86
N ILE A 171 5.86 4.79 13.72
CA ILE A 171 5.86 5.83 12.70
C ILE A 171 5.21 7.11 13.22
N CYS A 172 4.10 7.03 13.96
CA CYS A 172 3.47 8.20 14.57
C CYS A 172 4.39 8.95 15.56
N GLN A 173 5.32 8.25 16.21
CA GLN A 173 6.30 8.85 17.13
C GLN A 173 7.42 9.61 16.41
N LEU A 174 7.62 9.36 15.11
CA LEU A 174 8.61 10.08 14.29
C LEU A 174 8.12 11.46 13.82
N GLY A 175 6.83 11.75 14.01
CA GLY A 175 6.14 12.96 13.50
C GLY A 175 5.41 12.71 12.20
#